data_AF-A0A816KMS1-F1
#
_entry.id   AF-A0A816KMS1-F1
#
_cell.length_a   1.000
_cell.length_b   1.000
_cell.length_c   1.000
_cell.angle_alpha   90.00
_cell.angle_beta   90.00
_cell.angle_gamma   90.00
#
_symmetry.space_group_name_H-M   'P 1'
#
loop_
_entity.id
_entity.type
_entity.pdbx_description
1 polymer ?
#
loop_
_entity_poly.entity_id
_entity_poly.type
_entity_poly.pdbx_seq_one_letter_code
_entity_poly.pdbx_strand_id
1 'polypeptide(L)'
;MAQNNNHIVIDSNNSNGRANKNLDCNQSTMNNTLKYRAERTLTFENVLIGDSTLKYLDPARFDIERKTYIKTMRGKRVAQALEFIQTTRFIGTKKIMFHVGANDLNRDKLSEQEVSEQIKELIVTTKTFSPQSEVYISLIFPRQSNDESRIKTEKLNYLLQAMASPELKVFVIAHANISHDIRGCFEDSTHLSKAKGTILFEENIKKAMSLKVSSNNNQRLSSMCFNTNKYPTAPRLPIGLKLSNTNTNSNGYNMNNNALINPNNLVNMNMLNANALSAYLSFLVGGFRS
;
A
#
# COMPACT_ATOMS: atom_id res chain seq x y z
N MET A 1 -49.30 19.30 28.18
CA MET A 1 -48.53 18.37 27.33
C MET A 1 -48.43 17.05 28.07
N ALA A 2 -49.22 16.06 27.65
CA ALA A 2 -49.18 14.66 28.09
C ALA A 2 -47.84 14.02 27.64
N GLN A 3 -47.26 12.99 28.25
CA GLN A 3 -47.79 11.65 28.57
C GLN A 3 -47.10 11.13 29.86
N ASN A 4 -47.82 10.64 30.88
CA ASN A 4 -48.46 9.33 31.05
C ASN A 4 -47.48 8.14 31.12
N ASN A 5 -47.07 7.82 32.36
CA ASN A 5 -46.51 6.55 32.78
C ASN A 5 -47.66 5.55 32.96
N ASN A 6 -47.60 4.41 32.29
CA ASN A 6 -48.46 3.27 32.58
C ASN A 6 -47.65 2.07 33.06
N HIS A 7 -48.32 1.38 33.95
CA HIS A 7 -47.88 0.45 34.98
C HIS A 7 -48.46 -0.94 34.62
N ILE A 8 -47.94 -1.98 35.30
CA ILE A 8 -48.57 -3.30 35.60
C ILE A 8 -48.69 -4.29 34.40
N VAL A 9 -48.60 -5.63 34.52
CA VAL A 9 -48.64 -6.63 35.61
C VAL A 9 -47.83 -7.87 35.17
N ILE A 10 -47.17 -8.54 36.12
CA ILE A 10 -46.67 -9.91 36.01
C ILE A 10 -47.77 -10.83 36.56
N ASP A 11 -48.20 -11.83 35.79
CA ASP A 11 -48.92 -12.98 36.34
C ASP A 11 -48.35 -14.30 35.82
N SER A 12 -48.27 -15.24 36.74
CA SER A 12 -47.59 -16.52 36.63
C SER A 12 -48.58 -17.67 36.42
N ASN A 13 -48.11 -18.68 35.70
CA ASN A 13 -48.43 -20.12 35.82
C ASN A 13 -49.90 -20.59 35.77
N ASN A 14 -50.20 -21.43 34.77
CA ASN A 14 -50.90 -22.68 35.05
C ASN A 14 -50.52 -23.80 34.06
N SER A 15 -50.43 -25.01 34.59
CA SER A 15 -49.93 -26.24 33.98
C SER A 15 -51.05 -27.16 33.48
N ASN A 16 -50.65 -28.10 32.61
CA ASN A 16 -51.20 -29.45 32.34
C ASN A 16 -51.74 -29.71 30.92
N GLY A 17 -51.13 -30.69 30.26
CA GLY A 17 -51.88 -31.84 29.77
C GLY A 17 -51.92 -32.12 28.26
N ARG A 18 -51.14 -33.14 27.87
CA ARG A 18 -51.43 -34.20 26.87
C ARG A 18 -51.36 -33.90 25.35
N ALA A 19 -50.27 -34.42 24.77
CA ALA A 19 -50.21 -35.38 23.65
C ALA A 19 -51.18 -35.22 22.45
N ASN A 20 -50.64 -34.88 21.27
CA ASN A 20 -50.43 -35.82 20.16
C ASN A 20 -49.91 -35.13 18.88
N LYS A 21 -49.14 -35.88 18.09
CA LYS A 21 -49.02 -35.82 16.62
C LYS A 21 -48.47 -34.53 15.98
N ASN A 22 -47.18 -34.56 15.61
CA ASN A 22 -46.76 -34.85 14.23
C ASN A 22 -45.27 -34.55 14.08
N LEU A 23 -44.53 -35.58 13.64
CA LEU A 23 -43.27 -35.41 12.93
C LEU A 23 -43.59 -34.70 11.62
N ASP A 24 -42.99 -33.53 11.40
CA ASP A 24 -42.38 -33.09 10.14
C ASP A 24 -42.02 -31.60 10.21
N CYS A 25 -41.02 -31.21 9.43
CA CYS A 25 -40.53 -29.85 9.19
C CYS A 25 -39.48 -29.31 10.19
N ASN A 26 -38.21 -29.46 9.84
CA ASN A 26 -37.27 -28.34 9.72
C ASN A 26 -35.98 -28.78 8.99
N GLN A 27 -36.14 -29.25 7.74
CA GLN A 27 -35.15 -29.03 6.70
C GLN A 27 -35.63 -27.82 5.88
N SER A 28 -35.07 -26.65 6.20
CA SER A 28 -35.24 -25.35 5.55
C SER A 28 -35.01 -24.36 6.69
N THR A 29 -33.84 -23.76 6.85
CA THR A 29 -33.56 -22.53 6.12
C THR A 29 -32.05 -22.27 6.20
N MET A 30 -31.24 -23.05 5.48
CA MET A 30 -29.93 -22.57 5.02
C MET A 30 -30.15 -21.57 3.88
N ASN A 31 -30.83 -20.45 4.18
CA ASN A 31 -30.88 -19.33 3.27
C ASN A 31 -29.58 -18.57 3.40
N ASN A 32 -28.63 -19.00 2.56
CA ASN A 32 -27.69 -18.16 1.83
C ASN A 32 -28.12 -16.70 1.85
N THR A 33 -27.67 -15.96 2.87
CA THR A 33 -27.68 -14.52 2.83
C THR A 33 -26.46 -14.11 2.01
N LEU A 34 -26.47 -14.46 0.73
CA LEU A 34 -25.72 -13.77 -0.31
C LEU A 34 -26.30 -12.36 -0.35
N LYS A 35 -25.86 -11.56 0.62
CA LYS A 35 -26.13 -10.14 0.72
C LYS A 35 -25.49 -9.58 -0.53
N TYR A 36 -26.29 -9.40 -1.59
CA TYR A 36 -25.90 -8.73 -2.83
C TYR A 36 -25.33 -7.38 -2.44
N ARG A 37 -24.01 -7.35 -2.27
CA ARG A 37 -23.28 -6.13 -1.92
C ARG A 37 -23.25 -5.36 -3.22
N ALA A 38 -24.14 -4.38 -3.34
CA ALA A 38 -24.24 -3.55 -4.52
C ALA A 38 -22.83 -3.10 -4.95
N GLU A 39 -22.44 -3.50 -6.16
CA GLU A 39 -21.17 -3.08 -6.76
C GLU A 39 -21.13 -1.57 -6.78
N ARG A 40 -20.08 -0.98 -6.20
CA ARG A 40 -19.92 0.47 -6.23
C ARG A 40 -19.29 0.84 -7.55
N THR A 41 -20.07 1.44 -8.43
CA THR A 41 -19.56 2.05 -9.65
C THR A 41 -19.09 3.47 -9.37
N LEU A 42 -17.82 3.76 -9.64
CA LEU A 42 -17.21 5.08 -9.44
C LEU A 42 -16.60 5.56 -10.76
N THR A 43 -16.84 6.83 -11.11
CA THR A 43 -16.37 7.48 -12.34
C THR A 43 -15.35 8.56 -12.00
N PHE A 44 -14.09 8.17 -11.80
CA PHE A 44 -12.99 9.09 -11.50
C PHE A 44 -11.79 8.76 -12.36
N GLU A 45 -11.07 9.76 -12.85
CA GLU A 45 -9.86 9.55 -13.65
C GLU A 45 -8.68 9.12 -12.78
N ASN A 46 -8.59 9.66 -11.56
CA ASN A 46 -7.52 9.37 -10.62
C ASN A 46 -8.11 8.78 -9.32
N VAL A 47 -7.52 7.70 -8.84
CA VAL A 47 -7.97 7.01 -7.62
C VAL A 47 -6.76 6.83 -6.71
N LEU A 48 -6.83 7.34 -5.49
CA LEU A 48 -5.82 7.14 -4.46
C LEU A 48 -6.42 6.29 -3.34
N ILE A 49 -5.84 5.14 -3.05
CA ILE A 49 -6.29 4.21 -2.02
C ILE A 49 -5.15 3.99 -1.04
N GLY A 50 -5.46 4.04 0.26
CA GLY A 50 -4.46 3.67 1.23
C GLY A 50 -4.87 3.91 2.67
N ASP A 51 -3.92 3.84 3.58
CA ASP A 51 -4.17 3.81 5.02
C ASP A 51 -4.39 5.20 5.65
N SER A 52 -4.10 5.35 6.94
CA SER A 52 -4.24 6.63 7.65
C SER A 52 -3.33 7.74 7.10
N THR A 53 -2.32 7.43 6.31
CA THR A 53 -1.41 8.41 5.71
C THR A 53 -2.11 9.34 4.73
N LEU A 54 -3.20 8.88 4.08
CA LEU A 54 -4.03 9.72 3.20
C LEU A 54 -5.04 10.60 3.96
N LYS A 55 -5.10 10.54 5.30
CA LYS A 55 -6.12 11.22 6.12
C LYS A 55 -6.27 12.72 5.81
N TYR A 56 -5.16 13.40 5.53
CA TYR A 56 -5.14 14.85 5.34
C TYR A 56 -5.06 15.26 3.87
N LEU A 57 -5.10 14.31 2.93
CA LEU A 57 -5.15 14.61 1.51
C LEU A 57 -6.55 15.07 1.11
N ASP A 58 -6.61 16.09 0.25
CA ASP A 58 -7.87 16.65 -0.25
C ASP A 58 -7.95 16.42 -1.76
N PRO A 59 -8.99 15.71 -2.25
CA PRO A 59 -9.19 15.49 -3.68
C PRO A 59 -9.16 16.77 -4.52
N ALA A 60 -9.70 17.88 -3.99
CA ALA A 60 -9.79 19.15 -4.71
C ALA A 60 -8.42 19.79 -4.97
N ARG A 61 -7.39 19.40 -4.20
CA ARG A 61 -6.02 19.89 -4.42
C ARG A 61 -5.31 19.16 -5.56
N PHE A 62 -5.72 17.95 -5.92
CA PHE A 62 -5.08 17.15 -6.98
C PHE A 62 -5.57 17.52 -8.38
N ASP A 63 -6.83 17.92 -8.50
CA ASP A 63 -7.44 18.25 -9.77
C ASP A 63 -8.59 19.25 -9.57
N ILE A 64 -8.54 20.36 -10.31
CA ILE A 64 -9.58 21.40 -10.30
C ILE A 64 -10.91 20.82 -10.77
N GLU A 65 -10.88 19.90 -11.73
CA GLU A 65 -12.07 19.24 -12.28
C GLU A 65 -12.64 18.18 -11.32
N ARG A 66 -12.04 18.00 -10.14
CA ARG A 66 -12.47 17.05 -9.10
C ARG A 66 -12.59 15.61 -9.58
N LYS A 67 -11.80 15.19 -10.57
CA LYS A 67 -11.78 13.81 -11.08
C LYS A 67 -10.88 12.88 -10.28
N THR A 68 -10.47 13.31 -9.08
CA THR A 68 -9.70 12.52 -8.15
C THR A 68 -10.60 11.99 -7.04
N TYR A 69 -10.51 10.70 -6.77
CA TYR A 69 -11.15 10.06 -5.63
C TYR A 69 -10.09 9.58 -4.65
N ILE A 70 -10.29 9.85 -3.36
CA ILE A 70 -9.38 9.42 -2.30
C ILE A 70 -10.14 8.52 -1.34
N LYS A 71 -9.67 7.28 -1.21
CA LYS A 71 -10.18 6.27 -0.30
C LYS A 71 -9.19 6.03 0.84
N THR A 72 -9.46 6.69 1.96
CA THR A 72 -8.72 6.48 3.21
C THR A 72 -9.28 5.28 3.98
N MET A 73 -8.44 4.28 4.24
CA MET A 73 -8.74 3.02 4.91
C MET A 73 -7.92 2.91 6.20
N ARG A 74 -8.27 3.72 7.20
CA ARG A 74 -7.49 3.84 8.44
C ARG A 74 -7.30 2.48 9.14
N GLY A 75 -6.05 2.15 9.47
CA GLY A 75 -5.67 0.91 10.14
C GLY A 75 -5.91 -0.37 9.33
N LYS A 76 -6.22 -0.25 8.04
CA LYS A 76 -6.41 -1.39 7.13
C LYS A 76 -5.08 -1.83 6.51
N ARG A 77 -5.12 -3.04 6.00
CA ARG A 77 -4.03 -3.87 5.47
C ARG A 77 -4.17 -4.02 3.96
N VAL A 78 -3.16 -4.63 3.32
CA VAL A 78 -3.18 -4.89 1.87
C VAL A 78 -4.39 -5.73 1.47
N ALA A 79 -4.71 -6.78 2.24
CA ALA A 79 -5.87 -7.64 1.99
C ALA A 79 -7.21 -6.87 1.91
N GLN A 80 -7.40 -5.81 2.70
CA GLN A 80 -8.64 -5.02 2.60
C GLN A 80 -8.63 -4.05 1.41
N ALA A 81 -7.47 -3.58 0.98
CA ALA A 81 -7.37 -2.84 -0.28
C ALA A 81 -7.69 -3.74 -1.47
N LEU A 82 -7.26 -5.01 -1.43
CA LEU A 82 -7.60 -6.02 -2.43
C LEU A 82 -9.10 -6.28 -2.49
N GLU A 83 -9.75 -6.53 -1.34
CA GLU A 83 -11.22 -6.68 -1.26
C GLU A 83 -11.92 -5.43 -1.83
N PHE A 84 -11.41 -4.24 -1.53
CA PHE A 84 -11.98 -3.00 -2.04
C PHE A 84 -11.90 -2.89 -3.57
N ILE A 85 -10.77 -3.25 -4.18
CA ILE A 85 -10.62 -3.27 -5.64
C ILE A 85 -11.55 -4.32 -6.26
N GLN A 86 -11.64 -5.51 -5.69
CA GLN A 86 -12.51 -6.58 -6.22
C GLN A 86 -14.00 -6.23 -6.17
N THR A 87 -14.41 -5.41 -5.20
CA THR A 87 -15.82 -5.05 -4.97
C THR A 87 -16.21 -3.68 -5.54
N THR A 88 -15.25 -2.94 -6.12
CA THR A 88 -15.48 -1.59 -6.64
C THR A 88 -15.15 -1.53 -8.12
N ARG A 89 -16.13 -1.14 -8.92
CA ARG A 89 -15.94 -0.97 -10.36
C ARG A 89 -15.55 0.48 -10.66
N PHE A 90 -14.33 0.64 -11.15
CA PHE A 90 -13.81 1.92 -11.59
C PHE A 90 -14.00 2.10 -13.10
N ILE A 91 -14.82 3.06 -13.51
CA ILE A 91 -15.08 3.35 -14.91
C ILE A 91 -14.29 4.59 -15.33
N GLY A 92 -13.53 4.48 -16.43
CA GLY A 92 -12.76 5.58 -16.98
C GLY A 92 -11.52 5.96 -16.17
N THR A 93 -11.13 5.14 -15.19
CA THR A 93 -9.94 5.40 -14.38
C THR A 93 -8.67 5.20 -15.19
N LYS A 94 -7.84 6.24 -15.16
CA LYS A 94 -6.55 6.32 -15.86
C LYS A 94 -5.40 6.03 -14.92
N LYS A 95 -5.49 6.45 -13.66
CA LYS A 95 -4.39 6.31 -12.69
C LYS A 95 -4.91 5.85 -11.33
N ILE A 96 -4.27 4.82 -10.78
CA ILE A 96 -4.59 4.27 -9.47
C ILE A 96 -3.33 4.26 -8.62
N MET A 97 -3.38 4.82 -7.41
CA MET A 97 -2.27 4.80 -6.47
C MET A 97 -2.63 4.02 -5.21
N PHE A 98 -1.71 3.19 -4.74
CA PHE A 98 -1.81 2.47 -3.48
C PHE A 98 -0.74 2.94 -2.48
N HIS A 99 -1.17 3.29 -1.27
CA HIS A 99 -0.31 3.51 -0.11
C HIS A 99 -0.78 2.62 1.05
N VAL A 100 -0.31 1.37 1.07
CA VAL A 100 -0.70 0.31 2.01
C VAL A 100 0.50 -0.56 2.37
N GLY A 101 0.38 -1.40 3.40
CA GLY A 101 1.43 -2.34 3.82
C GLY A 101 2.09 -1.97 5.15
N ALA A 102 2.03 -0.71 5.57
CA ALA A 102 2.64 -0.29 6.83
C ALA A 102 2.04 -1.01 8.04
N ASN A 103 0.72 -1.24 8.04
CA ASN A 103 0.03 -1.91 9.14
C ASN A 103 0.26 -3.43 9.13
N ASP A 104 0.46 -4.03 7.97
CA ASP A 104 0.78 -5.44 7.79
C ASP A 104 2.12 -5.78 8.45
N LEU A 105 3.15 -4.96 8.18
CA LEU A 105 4.46 -5.10 8.82
C LEU A 105 4.42 -4.89 10.34
N ASN A 106 3.68 -3.88 10.79
CA ASN A 106 3.75 -3.42 12.19
C ASN A 106 2.80 -4.16 13.14
N ARG A 107 1.56 -4.43 12.71
CA ARG A 107 0.52 -4.97 13.56
C ARG A 107 0.49 -6.49 13.53
N ASP A 108 0.63 -7.07 12.34
CA ASP A 108 0.55 -8.52 12.14
C ASP A 108 1.92 -9.18 12.17
N LYS A 109 2.97 -8.36 12.08
CA LYS A 109 4.37 -8.80 12.03
C LYS A 109 4.63 -9.74 10.84
N LEU A 110 3.90 -9.54 9.74
CA LEU A 110 4.19 -10.22 8.48
C LEU A 110 5.60 -9.86 8.01
N SER A 111 6.23 -10.80 7.31
CA SER A 111 7.51 -10.57 6.65
C SER A 111 7.36 -9.59 5.49
N GLU A 112 8.45 -8.91 5.15
CA GLU A 112 8.49 -8.02 3.99
C GLU A 112 8.16 -8.77 2.69
N GLN A 113 8.51 -10.05 2.58
CA GLN A 113 8.22 -10.88 1.41
C GLN A 113 6.71 -11.14 1.30
N GLU A 114 6.04 -11.56 2.38
CA GLU A 114 4.59 -11.80 2.37
C GLU A 114 3.79 -10.54 2.00
N VAL A 115 4.17 -9.39 2.55
CA VAL A 115 3.51 -8.12 2.21
C VAL A 115 3.77 -7.75 0.75
N SER A 116 4.97 -8.00 0.24
CA SER A 116 5.29 -7.74 -1.16
C SER A 116 4.47 -8.62 -2.13
N GLU A 117 4.27 -9.90 -1.82
CA GLU A 117 3.44 -10.79 -2.64
C GLU A 117 1.96 -10.38 -2.62
N GLN A 118 1.44 -9.94 -1.47
CA GLN A 118 0.07 -9.38 -1.41
C GLN A 118 -0.07 -8.10 -2.25
N ILE A 119 0.95 -7.24 -2.26
CA ILE A 119 0.94 -6.03 -3.10
C ILE A 119 1.04 -6.41 -4.59
N LYS A 120 1.80 -7.45 -4.93
CA LYS A 120 1.85 -7.99 -6.30
C LYS A 120 0.48 -8.52 -6.74
N GLU A 121 -0.22 -9.26 -5.89
CA GLU A 121 -1.59 -9.70 -6.14
C GLU A 121 -2.56 -8.52 -6.32
N LEU A 122 -2.41 -7.48 -5.50
CA LEU A 122 -3.20 -6.23 -5.63
C LEU A 122 -2.95 -5.55 -6.98
N ILE A 123 -1.70 -5.46 -7.44
CA ILE A 123 -1.35 -4.91 -8.76
C ILE A 123 -2.01 -5.74 -9.86
N VAL A 124 -1.85 -7.07 -9.83
CA VAL A 124 -2.41 -7.96 -10.86
C VAL A 124 -3.93 -7.81 -10.90
N THR A 125 -4.60 -7.89 -9.76
CA THR A 125 -6.05 -7.76 -9.65
C THR A 125 -6.52 -6.41 -10.21
N THR A 126 -5.82 -5.32 -9.86
CA THR A 126 -6.11 -3.99 -10.40
C THR A 126 -5.97 -3.94 -11.92
N LYS A 127 -4.94 -4.58 -12.48
CA LYS A 127 -4.73 -4.65 -13.93
C LYS A 127 -5.77 -5.52 -14.62
N THR A 128 -6.29 -6.56 -13.97
CA THR A 128 -7.41 -7.35 -14.51
C THR A 128 -8.69 -6.52 -14.61
N PHE A 129 -9.02 -5.73 -13.58
CA PHE A 129 -10.23 -4.89 -13.56
C PHE A 129 -10.09 -3.55 -14.30
N SER A 130 -8.87 -3.03 -14.45
CA SER A 130 -8.59 -1.77 -15.14
C SER A 130 -7.31 -1.86 -15.97
N PRO A 131 -7.31 -2.64 -17.08
CA PRO A 131 -6.11 -2.93 -17.86
C PRO A 131 -5.41 -1.69 -18.43
N GLN A 132 -6.19 -0.68 -18.82
CA GLN A 132 -5.66 0.57 -19.37
C GLN A 132 -5.00 1.50 -18.33
N SER A 133 -5.29 1.30 -17.04
CA SER A 133 -4.88 2.22 -15.98
C SER A 133 -3.39 2.09 -15.67
N GLU A 134 -2.76 3.20 -15.29
CA GLU A 134 -1.43 3.25 -14.68
C GLU A 134 -1.57 2.96 -13.19
N VAL A 135 -0.75 2.04 -12.67
CA VAL A 135 -0.77 1.68 -11.25
C VAL A 135 0.48 2.24 -10.59
N TYR A 136 0.30 2.96 -9.49
CA TYR A 136 1.35 3.60 -8.72
C TYR A 136 1.41 2.99 -7.32
N ILE A 137 2.58 2.53 -6.91
CA ILE A 137 2.84 2.05 -5.56
C ILE A 137 3.62 3.13 -4.82
N SER A 138 3.00 3.72 -3.82
CA SER A 138 3.66 4.70 -2.96
C SER A 138 4.49 3.97 -1.91
N LEU A 139 5.78 4.31 -1.82
CA LEU A 139 6.67 3.72 -0.83
C LEU A 139 6.24 4.11 0.58
N ILE A 140 6.45 3.18 1.52
CA ILE A 140 6.00 3.31 2.90
C ILE A 140 7.00 4.14 3.69
N PHE A 141 6.50 5.04 4.54
CA PHE A 141 7.33 5.81 5.44
C PHE A 141 7.86 4.93 6.59
N PRO A 142 9.18 4.90 6.85
CA PRO A 142 9.73 4.22 8.01
C PRO A 142 9.20 4.87 9.29
N ARG A 143 8.72 4.07 10.26
CA ARG A 143 8.26 4.58 11.56
C ARG A 143 9.44 4.77 12.50
N GLN A 144 9.44 5.87 13.27
CA GLN A 144 10.55 6.19 14.17
C GLN A 144 10.62 5.32 15.44
N SER A 145 9.53 4.64 15.80
CA SER A 145 9.40 3.98 17.10
C SER A 145 10.18 2.68 17.26
N ASN A 146 10.70 2.07 16.18
CA ASN A 146 11.41 0.79 16.25
C ASN A 146 12.38 0.61 15.06
N ASP A 147 13.67 0.39 15.35
CA ASP A 147 14.69 0.10 14.34
C ASP A 147 14.38 -1.15 13.51
N GLU A 148 13.82 -2.19 14.13
CA GLU A 148 13.40 -3.40 13.41
C GLU A 148 12.29 -3.09 12.38
N SER A 149 11.31 -2.26 12.76
CA SER A 149 10.26 -1.83 11.84
C SER A 149 10.82 -0.99 10.70
N ARG A 150 11.82 -0.14 10.97
CA ARG A 150 12.48 0.66 9.94
C ARG A 150 13.20 -0.23 8.94
N ILE A 151 13.99 -1.20 9.40
CA ILE A 151 14.68 -2.17 8.53
C ILE A 151 13.68 -2.96 7.69
N LYS A 152 12.59 -3.46 8.29
CA LYS A 152 11.53 -4.17 7.56
C LYS A 152 10.88 -3.29 6.49
N THR A 153 10.63 -2.02 6.81
CA THR A 153 10.06 -1.05 5.86
C THR A 153 11.01 -0.77 4.71
N GLU A 154 12.31 -0.61 4.98
CA GLU A 154 13.34 -0.40 3.96
C GLU A 154 13.45 -1.60 3.02
N LYS A 155 13.46 -2.82 3.57
CA LYS A 155 13.46 -4.06 2.77
C LYS A 155 12.20 -4.20 1.92
N LEU A 156 11.02 -3.93 2.49
CA LEU A 156 9.78 -3.93 1.72
C LEU A 156 9.84 -2.88 0.60
N ASN A 157 10.25 -1.65 0.90
CA ASN A 157 10.38 -0.60 -0.11
C ASN A 157 11.37 -0.96 -1.23
N TYR A 158 12.44 -1.70 -0.93
CA TYR A 158 13.34 -2.26 -1.93
C TYR A 158 12.61 -3.25 -2.85
N LEU A 159 11.83 -4.19 -2.28
CA LEU A 159 11.03 -5.13 -3.06
C LEU A 159 9.97 -4.42 -3.91
N LEU A 160 9.31 -3.38 -3.38
CA LEU A 160 8.32 -2.60 -4.11
C LEU A 160 8.95 -1.84 -5.29
N GLN A 161 10.16 -1.29 -5.12
CA GLN A 161 10.89 -0.67 -6.23
C GLN A 161 11.16 -1.65 -7.37
N ALA A 162 11.50 -2.90 -7.05
CA ALA A 162 11.73 -3.94 -8.05
C ALA A 162 10.46 -4.35 -8.83
N MET A 163 9.26 -4.02 -8.34
CA MET A 163 7.99 -4.26 -9.04
C MET A 163 7.68 -3.20 -10.11
N ALA A 164 8.43 -2.09 -10.16
CA ALA A 164 8.24 -1.06 -11.17
C ALA A 164 8.51 -1.65 -12.57
N SER A 165 7.52 -1.54 -13.45
CA SER A 165 7.60 -2.00 -14.83
C SER A 165 6.88 -0.99 -15.72
N PRO A 166 7.63 -0.12 -16.43
CA PRO A 166 7.06 0.86 -17.35
C PRO A 166 6.23 0.19 -18.46
N GLU A 167 6.67 -0.98 -18.94
CA GLU A 167 5.96 -1.78 -19.95
C GLU A 167 4.55 -2.18 -19.48
N LEU A 168 4.44 -2.57 -18.21
CA LEU A 168 3.17 -2.92 -17.58
C LEU A 168 2.42 -1.71 -17.02
N LYS A 169 2.95 -0.49 -17.20
CA LYS A 169 2.45 0.75 -16.58
C LYS A 169 2.28 0.61 -15.06
N VAL A 170 3.31 0.06 -14.41
CA VAL A 170 3.42 -0.04 -12.96
C VAL A 170 4.60 0.83 -12.53
N PHE A 171 4.33 1.82 -11.69
CA PHE A 171 5.29 2.83 -11.26
C PHE A 171 5.38 2.86 -9.73
N VAL A 172 6.49 3.37 -9.23
CA VAL A 172 6.73 3.52 -7.79
C VAL A 172 6.96 4.98 -7.47
N ILE A 173 6.32 5.47 -6.40
CA ILE A 173 6.46 6.84 -5.92
C ILE A 173 7.37 6.82 -4.69
N ALA A 174 8.58 7.35 -4.85
CA ALA A 174 9.52 7.56 -3.75
C ALA A 174 9.30 8.93 -3.10
N HIS A 175 9.56 9.01 -1.79
CA HIS A 175 9.32 10.20 -0.97
C HIS A 175 10.59 10.67 -0.27
N ALA A 176 11.69 10.82 -1.01
CA ALA A 176 13.01 11.11 -0.46
C ALA A 176 13.10 12.44 0.33
N ASN A 177 12.17 13.38 0.11
CA ASN A 177 12.06 14.65 0.83
C ASN A 177 11.20 14.57 2.10
N ILE A 178 10.75 13.38 2.51
CA ILE A 178 9.95 13.17 3.71
C ILE A 178 10.69 12.19 4.62
N SER A 179 11.17 12.68 5.76
CA SER A 179 11.81 11.86 6.79
C SER A 179 11.48 12.39 8.18
N HIS A 180 11.69 11.55 9.19
CA HIS A 180 11.55 11.94 10.60
C HIS A 180 12.59 12.98 11.04
N ASP A 181 13.73 13.07 10.35
CA ASP A 181 14.77 14.06 10.61
C ASP A 181 14.35 15.48 10.18
N ILE A 182 13.39 15.57 9.25
CA ILE A 182 12.89 16.85 8.78
C ILE A 182 11.82 17.36 9.75
N ARG A 183 12.17 18.40 10.52
CA ARG A 183 11.26 19.04 11.47
C ARG A 183 9.92 19.38 10.82
N GLY A 184 8.86 18.93 11.49
CA GLY A 184 7.47 19.20 11.13
C GLY A 184 6.91 18.30 10.03
N CYS A 185 7.65 17.31 9.50
CA CYS A 185 7.09 16.38 8.52
C CYS A 185 6.09 15.39 9.14
N PHE A 186 6.29 15.00 10.39
CA PHE A 186 5.41 14.08 11.10
C PHE A 186 4.81 14.75 12.34
N GLU A 187 3.56 14.42 12.67
CA GLU A 187 2.88 14.88 13.89
C GLU A 187 3.15 13.96 15.08
N ASP A 188 3.41 12.68 14.81
CA ASP A 188 3.86 11.68 15.77
C ASP A 188 4.91 10.75 15.10
N SER A 189 5.23 9.61 15.71
CA SER A 189 6.22 8.66 15.15
C SER A 189 5.73 7.86 13.93
N THR A 190 4.50 8.10 13.45
CA THR A 190 3.83 7.31 12.41
C THR A 190 3.11 8.15 11.35
N HIS A 191 2.44 9.23 11.72
CA HIS A 191 1.54 10.00 10.87
C HIS A 191 2.21 11.28 10.36
N LEU A 192 1.98 11.57 9.09
CA LEU A 192 2.38 12.83 8.48
C LEU A 192 1.65 14.00 9.15
N SER A 193 2.36 15.11 9.35
CA SER A 193 1.74 16.34 9.80
C SER A 193 0.81 16.89 8.72
N LYS A 194 -0.29 17.52 9.14
CA LYS A 194 -1.23 18.18 8.23
C LYS A 194 -0.59 19.29 7.39
N ALA A 195 0.39 20.00 7.96
CA ALA A 195 1.04 21.14 7.31
C ALA A 195 2.14 20.67 6.35
N LYS A 196 3.32 20.33 6.85
CA LYS A 196 4.49 20.13 5.99
C LYS A 196 4.54 18.74 5.36
N GLY A 197 4.32 17.67 6.14
CA GLY A 197 4.44 16.30 5.63
C GLY A 197 3.41 15.98 4.55
N THR A 198 2.16 16.35 4.80
CA THR A 198 1.06 16.14 3.84
C THR A 198 1.27 16.93 2.55
N ILE A 199 1.76 18.17 2.62
CA ILE A 199 2.05 18.99 1.42
C ILE A 199 3.15 18.33 0.57
N LEU A 200 4.27 17.92 1.18
CA LEU A 200 5.35 17.25 0.46
C LEU A 200 4.89 15.91 -0.14
N PHE A 201 4.04 15.19 0.57
CA PHE A 201 3.47 13.93 0.07
C PHE A 201 2.58 14.17 -1.15
N GLU A 202 1.72 15.17 -1.08
CA GLU A 202 0.86 15.61 -2.18
C GLU A 202 1.66 16.03 -3.42
N GLU A 203 2.73 16.81 -3.24
CA GLU A 203 3.62 17.25 -4.32
C GLU A 203 4.30 16.07 -5.01
N ASN A 204 4.79 15.10 -4.24
CA ASN A 204 5.39 13.87 -4.79
C ASN A 204 4.40 13.07 -5.63
N ILE A 205 3.16 12.93 -5.15
CA ILE A 205 2.08 12.23 -5.87
C ILE A 205 1.76 12.98 -7.16
N LYS A 206 1.53 14.30 -7.09
CA LYS A 206 1.22 15.14 -8.26
C LYS A 206 2.31 15.06 -9.32
N LYS A 207 3.58 15.12 -8.90
CA LYS A 207 4.72 15.02 -9.80
C LYS A 207 4.80 13.66 -10.46
N ALA A 208 4.71 12.58 -9.70
CA ALA A 208 4.84 11.22 -10.23
C ALA A 208 3.65 10.83 -11.13
N MET A 209 2.45 11.27 -10.77
CA MET A 209 1.24 11.00 -11.55
C MET A 209 0.97 12.07 -12.61
N SER A 210 1.88 13.02 -12.85
CA SER A 210 1.71 14.11 -13.83
C SER A 210 0.34 14.80 -13.74
N LEU A 211 -0.10 15.11 -12.52
CA LEU A 211 -1.39 15.76 -12.28
C LEU A 211 -1.23 17.27 -12.42
N LYS A 212 -2.18 17.92 -13.09
CA LYS A 212 -2.14 19.37 -13.31
C LYS A 212 -2.22 20.09 -11.96
N VAL A 213 -1.16 20.81 -11.61
CA VAL A 213 -1.19 21.70 -10.44
C VAL A 213 -2.00 22.93 -10.83
N SER A 214 -2.99 23.30 -10.01
CA SER A 214 -3.65 24.59 -10.15
C SER A 214 -2.60 25.69 -9.95
N SER A 215 -2.26 26.44 -11.00
CA SER A 215 -1.26 27.52 -10.97
C SER A 215 -1.65 28.72 -10.09
N ASN A 216 -2.74 28.64 -9.32
CA ASN A 216 -3.35 29.84 -8.73
C ASN A 216 -2.90 30.22 -7.32
N ASN A 217 -2.08 29.46 -6.59
CA ASN A 217 -1.56 29.93 -5.30
C ASN A 217 -0.31 29.14 -4.89
N ASN A 218 0.90 29.71 -5.12
CA ASN A 218 2.11 29.55 -4.28
C ASN A 218 3.41 29.98 -5.01
N GLN A 219 3.47 31.20 -5.54
CA GLN A 219 4.76 31.84 -5.87
C GLN A 219 5.58 32.28 -4.63
N ARG A 220 5.31 31.75 -3.43
CA ARG A 220 6.00 32.16 -2.20
C ARG A 220 6.86 31.10 -1.51
N LEU A 221 6.95 29.87 -2.03
CA LEU A 221 7.86 28.84 -1.47
C LEU A 221 8.72 28.11 -2.51
N SER A 222 8.58 28.39 -3.81
CA SER A 222 9.41 27.79 -4.86
C SER A 222 10.69 28.60 -5.11
N SER A 223 11.54 28.71 -4.10
CA SER A 223 12.97 29.05 -4.29
C SER A 223 13.84 28.07 -3.52
N MET A 224 13.58 26.78 -3.72
CA MET A 224 14.61 25.75 -3.53
C MET A 224 14.72 24.98 -4.83
N CYS A 225 15.49 25.55 -5.75
CA CYS A 225 16.01 24.85 -6.91
C CYS A 225 16.89 23.69 -6.41
N PHE A 226 16.33 22.48 -6.33
CA PHE A 226 17.14 21.29 -6.22
C PHE A 226 17.53 20.84 -7.62
N ASN A 227 18.84 20.95 -7.85
CA ASN A 227 19.55 20.53 -9.03
C ASN A 227 19.30 19.03 -9.28
N THR A 228 18.34 18.70 -10.13
CA THR A 228 18.12 17.33 -10.60
C THR A 228 19.16 17.02 -11.67
N ASN A 229 20.37 16.69 -11.25
CA ASN A 229 21.36 16.00 -12.07
C ASN A 229 22.38 15.34 -11.15
N LYS A 230 22.09 14.08 -10.80
CA LYS A 230 23.06 12.98 -10.60
C LYS A 230 22.29 11.79 -10.03
N TYR A 231 22.00 10.82 -10.88
CA TYR A 231 21.87 9.45 -10.43
C TYR A 231 23.14 9.10 -9.63
N PRO A 232 23.04 8.51 -8.42
CA PRO A 232 24.22 8.02 -7.74
C PRO A 232 24.78 6.86 -8.57
N THR A 233 25.93 7.11 -9.22
CA THR A 233 26.81 6.05 -9.67
C THR A 233 27.17 5.17 -8.49
N ALA A 234 27.12 3.85 -8.70
CA ALA A 234 27.52 2.85 -7.71
C ALA A 234 28.87 3.20 -7.05
N PRO A 235 29.04 2.93 -5.75
CA PRO A 235 30.29 3.24 -5.06
C PRO A 235 31.44 2.49 -5.74
N ARG A 236 32.38 3.23 -6.33
CA ARG A 236 33.66 2.68 -6.78
C ARG A 236 34.47 2.32 -5.54
N LEU A 237 34.74 1.03 -5.35
CA LEU A 237 35.71 0.56 -4.38
C LEU A 237 37.09 1.14 -4.72
N PRO A 238 37.87 1.61 -3.73
CA PRO A 238 39.21 2.13 -3.98
C PRO A 238 40.13 1.00 -4.43
N ILE A 239 40.64 1.12 -5.66
CA ILE A 239 41.77 0.34 -6.15
C ILE A 239 43.02 0.91 -5.47
N GLY A 240 43.56 0.16 -4.51
CA GLY A 240 44.73 0.58 -3.74
C GLY A 240 45.20 -0.49 -2.76
N LEU A 241 45.46 -1.71 -3.25
CA LEU A 241 46.20 -2.70 -2.47
C LEU A 241 47.69 -2.58 -2.80
N LYS A 242 48.43 -1.87 -1.94
CA LYS A 242 49.87 -2.11 -1.77
C LYS A 242 50.02 -3.42 -0.98
N LEU A 243 50.64 -4.43 -1.59
CA LEU A 243 51.19 -5.55 -0.85
C LEU A 243 52.30 -5.02 0.06
N SER A 244 52.13 -5.21 1.37
CA SER A 244 53.23 -5.27 2.31
C SER A 244 53.08 -6.54 3.11
N ASN A 245 54.11 -7.37 3.00
CA ASN A 245 54.23 -8.71 3.49
C ASN A 245 54.91 -8.64 4.86
N THR A 246 54.21 -8.99 5.94
CA THR A 246 54.85 -9.32 7.22
C THR A 246 54.16 -10.51 7.88
N ASN A 247 54.91 -11.61 7.86
CA ASN A 247 54.75 -12.79 8.70
C ASN A 247 54.59 -12.40 10.18
N THR A 248 53.55 -12.86 10.85
CA THR A 248 53.64 -13.41 12.22
C THR A 248 52.50 -14.39 12.47
N ASN A 249 52.86 -15.49 13.14
CA ASN A 249 52.07 -16.68 13.37
C ASN A 249 51.16 -16.55 14.60
N SER A 250 50.03 -17.26 14.52
CA SER A 250 49.32 -18.03 15.56
C SER A 250 48.16 -17.42 16.38
N ASN A 251 47.01 -18.06 16.13
CA ASN A 251 45.95 -18.55 17.04
C ASN A 251 44.99 -17.58 17.75
N GLY A 252 43.78 -17.46 17.18
CA GLY A 252 42.59 -16.97 17.88
C GLY A 252 41.33 -17.17 17.02
N TYR A 253 40.29 -17.74 17.62
CA TYR A 253 39.10 -18.31 17.00
C TYR A 253 38.36 -17.45 15.95
N ASN A 254 37.98 -18.15 14.89
CA ASN A 254 37.26 -17.72 13.69
C ASN A 254 35.74 -17.67 13.94
N MET A 255 35.12 -16.49 13.81
CA MET A 255 33.67 -16.32 13.60
C MET A 255 33.48 -15.28 12.49
N ASN A 256 33.53 -15.77 11.26
CA ASN A 256 33.38 -14.98 10.05
C ASN A 256 31.88 -14.88 9.69
N ASN A 257 31.21 -13.81 10.11
CA ASN A 257 29.87 -13.43 9.61
C ASN A 257 29.99 -12.21 8.69
N ASN A 258 30.62 -12.42 7.53
CA ASN A 258 30.55 -11.51 6.40
C ASN A 258 29.89 -12.22 5.22
N ALA A 259 28.57 -12.44 5.33
CA ALA A 259 27.74 -12.67 4.16
C ALA A 259 27.52 -11.32 3.46
N LEU A 260 28.56 -10.86 2.76
CA LEU A 260 28.45 -9.76 1.81
C LEU A 260 27.45 -10.18 0.72
N ILE A 261 26.33 -9.45 0.63
CA ILE A 261 25.33 -9.59 -0.41
C ILE A 261 26.02 -9.35 -1.76
N ASN A 262 26.17 -10.42 -2.53
CA ASN A 262 26.76 -10.36 -3.87
C ASN A 262 25.80 -9.60 -4.80
N PRO A 263 26.21 -8.44 -5.37
CA PRO A 263 25.36 -7.64 -6.25
C PRO A 263 24.94 -8.39 -7.53
N ASN A 264 25.68 -9.43 -7.94
CA ASN A 264 25.31 -10.25 -9.10
C ASN A 264 24.10 -11.16 -8.83
N ASN A 265 23.86 -11.54 -7.57
CA ASN A 265 22.64 -12.28 -7.20
C ASN A 265 21.40 -11.35 -7.16
N LEU A 266 21.59 -10.04 -6.95
CA LEU A 266 20.50 -9.05 -6.92
C LEU A 266 20.00 -8.70 -8.33
N VAL A 267 20.89 -8.60 -9.31
CA VAL A 267 20.50 -8.35 -10.72
C VAL A 267 19.67 -9.53 -11.27
N ASN A 268 20.04 -10.76 -10.94
CA ASN A 268 19.29 -11.95 -11.36
C ASN A 268 17.89 -12.05 -10.73
N MET A 269 17.71 -11.65 -9.47
CA MET A 269 16.40 -11.63 -8.81
C MET A 269 15.45 -10.58 -9.41
N ASN A 270 15.96 -9.39 -9.75
CA ASN A 270 15.16 -8.34 -10.38
C ASN A 270 14.69 -8.74 -11.78
N MET A 271 15.55 -9.40 -12.57
CA MET A 271 15.13 -9.95 -13.87
C MET A 271 14.12 -11.08 -13.75
N LEU A 272 14.31 -12.01 -12.80
CA LEU A 272 13.39 -13.12 -12.59
C LEU A 272 12.00 -12.64 -12.16
N ASN A 273 11.91 -11.63 -11.29
CA ASN A 273 10.63 -11.18 -10.76
C ASN A 273 9.85 -10.30 -11.76
N ALA A 274 10.55 -9.46 -12.53
CA ALA A 274 9.94 -8.70 -13.64
C ALA A 274 9.47 -9.63 -14.76
N ASN A 275 10.26 -10.65 -15.12
CA ASN A 275 9.88 -11.64 -16.13
C ASN A 275 8.72 -12.52 -15.64
N ALA A 276 8.68 -12.90 -14.37
CA ALA A 276 7.57 -13.68 -13.82
C ALA A 276 6.26 -12.86 -13.78
N LEU A 277 6.32 -11.59 -13.39
CA LEU A 277 5.15 -10.71 -13.42
C LEU A 277 4.68 -10.44 -14.85
N SER A 278 5.62 -10.19 -15.78
CA SER A 278 5.34 -9.99 -17.20
C SER A 278 4.74 -11.24 -17.85
N ALA A 279 5.30 -12.42 -17.59
CA ALA A 279 4.78 -13.69 -18.10
C ALA A 279 3.39 -13.99 -17.55
N TYR A 280 3.17 -13.76 -16.26
CA TYR A 280 1.87 -13.99 -15.62
C TYR A 280 0.79 -13.02 -16.15
N LEU A 281 1.12 -11.74 -16.30
CA LEU A 281 0.19 -10.76 -16.88
C LEU A 281 -0.04 -11.00 -18.37
N SER A 282 0.99 -11.41 -19.13
CA SER A 282 0.85 -11.78 -20.54
C SER A 282 -0.06 -12.99 -20.73
N PHE A 283 0.03 -13.98 -19.84
CA PHE A 283 -0.87 -15.13 -19.82
C PHE A 283 -2.33 -14.70 -19.56
N LEU A 284 -2.57 -13.81 -18.59
CA LEU A 284 -3.92 -13.32 -18.30
C LEU A 284 -4.52 -12.48 -19.44
N VAL A 285 -3.70 -11.70 -20.16
CA VAL A 285 -4.17 -10.91 -21.32
C VAL A 285 -4.42 -11.80 -22.55
N GLY A 286 -3.66 -12.90 -22.71
CA GLY A 286 -3.83 -13.84 -23.83
C GLY A 286 -4.91 -14.90 -23.62
N GLY A 287 -5.21 -15.30 -22.38
CA GLY A 287 -6.09 -16.42 -22.05
C GLY A 287 -7.60 -16.18 -22.14
N PHE A 288 -8.05 -14.94 -22.40
CA PHE A 288 -9.48 -14.59 -22.53
C PHE A 288 -9.93 -14.41 -23.99
N ARG A 289 -9.11 -14.80 -24.97
CA ARG A 289 -9.51 -14.92 -26.38
C ARG A 289 -9.70 -16.39 -26.75
N SER A 290 -10.81 -16.98 -26.30
CA SER A 290 -11.34 -18.26 -26.79
C SER A 290 -12.84 -18.24 -26.71
#